data_AF-A0A924M7M8-F1
#
_entry.id   AF-A0A924M7M8-F1
#
_cell.length_a   1.000
_cell.length_b   1.000
_cell.length_c   1.000
_cell.angle_alpha   90.00
_cell.angle_beta   90.00
_cell.angle_gamma   90.00
#
_symmetry.space_group_name_H-M   'P 1'
#
loop_
_entity.id
_entity.type
_entity.pdbx_description
1 polymer ?
#
loop_
_entity_poly.entity_id
_entity_poly.type
_entity_poly.pdbx_seq_one_letter_code
_entity_poly.pdbx_strand_id
1 'polypeptide(L)'
;ICTTNLLDSIDQAALRRFTFKIKFMPLTAVQRETMFVTEALAGDLVLLNDGLRARLAKLVQICPGDFAAVKRQTDILDSTFSADEFMSQLEAEHRIKPEVREARGMGFVQ
;
A
#
# COMPACT_ATOMS: atom_id res chain seq x y z
N ILE A 1 -9.78 3.47 -22.44
CA ILE A 1 -8.98 3.79 -21.22
C ILE A 1 -7.70 2.99 -21.32
N CYS A 2 -6.54 3.60 -21.07
CA CYS A 2 -5.23 2.94 -21.10
C CYS A 2 -4.57 3.10 -19.72
N THR A 3 -3.87 2.06 -19.24
CA THR A 3 -3.13 2.07 -17.96
C THR A 3 -1.68 1.65 -18.20
N THR A 4 -0.73 2.24 -17.49
CA THR A 4 0.68 1.89 -17.57
C THR A 4 1.39 2.17 -16.25
N ASN A 5 2.36 1.33 -15.91
CA ASN A 5 3.30 1.57 -14.82
C ASN A 5 4.62 2.20 -15.32
N LEU A 6 4.78 2.35 -16.64
CA LEU A 6 5.99 2.83 -17.31
C LEU A 6 5.70 4.12 -18.10
N LEU A 7 5.15 5.13 -17.42
CA LEU A 7 4.76 6.39 -18.07
C LEU A 7 5.97 7.06 -18.76
N ASP A 8 7.14 7.01 -18.13
CA ASP A 8 8.37 7.64 -18.61
C ASP A 8 8.93 6.98 -19.88
N SER A 9 8.49 5.75 -20.18
CA SER A 9 8.87 5.02 -21.40
C SER A 9 7.87 5.22 -22.55
N ILE A 10 6.78 5.98 -22.35
CA ILE A 10 5.80 6.24 -23.40
C ILE A 10 6.27 7.39 -24.29
N ASP A 11 6.13 7.19 -25.60
CA ASP A 11 6.41 8.21 -26.61
C ASP A 11 5.57 9.49 -26.40
N GLN A 12 6.22 10.65 -26.54
CA GLN A 12 5.60 11.96 -26.30
C GLN A 12 4.50 12.28 -27.31
N ALA A 13 4.57 11.82 -28.56
CA ALA A 13 3.51 12.03 -29.53
C ALA A 13 2.26 11.20 -29.18
N ALA A 14 2.44 10.00 -28.62
CA ALA A 14 1.34 9.23 -28.06
C ALA A 14 0.71 9.93 -26.83
N LEU A 15 1.52 10.52 -25.94
CA LEU A 15 1.03 11.24 -24.76
C LEU A 15 0.11 12.43 -25.09
N ARG A 16 0.28 13.07 -26.26
CA ARG A 16 -0.58 14.16 -26.74
C ARG A 16 -1.99 13.69 -27.12
N ARG A 17 -2.20 12.39 -27.36
CA ARG A 17 -3.53 11.82 -27.71
C ARG A 17 -4.42 11.58 -26.49
N PHE A 18 -3.88 11.70 -25.27
CA PHE A 18 -4.66 11.55 -24.05
C PHE A 18 -5.10 12.93 -23.54
N THR A 19 -6.42 13.19 -23.58
CA THR A 19 -7.03 14.41 -23.03
C THR A 19 -6.81 14.52 -21.53
N PHE A 20 -6.93 13.40 -20.81
CA PHE A 20 -6.67 13.31 -19.37
C PHE A 20 -5.56 12.31 -19.09
N LYS A 21 -4.63 12.71 -18.21
CA LYS A 21 -3.53 11.88 -17.71
C LYS A 21 -3.63 11.90 -16.19
N ILE A 22 -4.01 10.77 -15.60
CA ILE A 22 -4.23 10.63 -14.16
C ILE A 22 -3.11 9.77 -13.59
N LYS A 23 -2.35 10.33 -12.65
CA LYS A 23 -1.32 9.60 -11.90
C LYS A 23 -1.89 9.19 -10.56
N PHE A 24 -1.89 7.89 -10.29
CA PHE A 24 -2.22 7.37 -8.97
C PHE A 24 -0.97 7.40 -8.10
N MET A 25 -1.11 7.99 -6.91
CA MET A 25 -0.05 8.09 -5.91
C MET A 25 -0.32 7.10 -4.77
N PRO A 26 0.70 6.74 -3.97
CA PRO A 26 0.49 6.04 -2.71
C PRO A 26 -0.53 6.75 -1.81
N LEU A 27 -1.11 6.00 -0.88
CA LEU A 27 -2.14 6.49 0.03
C LEU A 27 -1.59 7.55 0.99
N THR A 28 -2.36 8.61 1.20
CA THR A 28 -2.11 9.57 2.28
C THR A 28 -2.27 8.90 3.65
N ALA A 29 -1.77 9.52 4.73
CA ALA A 29 -1.93 9.00 6.09
C ALA A 29 -3.40 8.66 6.44
N VAL A 30 -4.31 9.60 6.18
CA VAL A 30 -5.75 9.42 6.44
C VAL A 30 -6.34 8.28 5.60
N GLN A 31 -5.94 8.17 4.34
CA GLN A 31 -6.41 7.08 3.47
C GLN A 31 -5.88 5.71 3.91
N ARG A 32 -4.65 5.63 4.43
CA ARG A 32 -4.08 4.39 4.98
C ARG A 32 -4.88 3.92 6.20
N GLU A 33 -5.21 4.82 7.11
CA GLU A 33 -6.05 4.52 8.28
C GLU A 33 -7.45 4.08 7.85
N THR A 34 -8.08 4.80 6.91
CA THR A 34 -9.41 4.46 6.40
C THR A 34 -9.45 3.07 5.75
N MET A 35 -8.44 2.76 4.92
CA MET A 35 -8.31 1.43 4.30
C MET A 35 -8.12 0.35 5.35
N PHE A 36 -7.26 0.58 6.34
CA PHE A 36 -7.00 -0.42 7.38
C PHE A 36 -8.24 -0.70 8.25
N VAL A 37 -8.98 0.35 8.61
CA VAL A 37 -10.25 0.19 9.35
C VAL A 37 -11.25 -0.63 8.55
N THR A 38 -11.38 -0.34 7.26
CA THR A 38 -12.31 -1.04 6.37
C THR A 38 -11.94 -2.52 6.21
N GLU A 39 -10.67 -2.81 5.93
CA GLU A 39 -10.23 -4.14 5.51
C GLU A 39 -9.88 -5.07 6.68
N ALA A 40 -9.29 -4.52 7.76
CA ALA A 40 -8.75 -5.29 8.88
C ALA A 40 -9.58 -5.18 10.16
N LEU A 41 -10.39 -4.12 10.31
CA LEU A 41 -11.18 -3.86 11.52
C LEU A 41 -12.69 -3.92 11.27
N ALA A 42 -13.12 -4.47 10.13
CA ALA A 42 -14.53 -4.58 9.74
C ALA A 42 -15.31 -3.24 9.78
N GLY A 43 -14.62 -2.13 9.56
CA GLY A 43 -15.20 -0.79 9.60
C GLY A 43 -15.24 -0.14 10.99
N ASP A 44 -14.79 -0.84 12.05
CA ASP A 44 -14.80 -0.30 13.41
C ASP A 44 -13.54 0.53 13.71
N LEU A 45 -13.70 1.86 13.68
CA LEU A 45 -12.63 2.80 13.96
C LEU A 45 -12.15 2.75 15.42
N VAL A 46 -12.97 2.28 16.37
CA VAL A 46 -12.60 2.20 17.79
C VAL A 46 -11.50 1.18 18.02
N LEU A 47 -11.42 0.16 17.17
CA LEU A 47 -10.37 -0.86 17.23
C LEU A 47 -9.00 -0.36 16.73
N LEU A 48 -8.95 0.81 16.09
CA LEU A 48 -7.71 1.42 15.61
C LEU A 48 -6.98 2.15 16.75
N ASN A 49 -6.25 1.37 17.55
CA ASN A 49 -5.41 1.86 18.64
C ASN A 49 -4.15 2.61 18.15
N ASP A 50 -3.50 3.33 19.05
CA ASP A 50 -2.32 4.15 18.77
C ASP A 50 -1.12 3.33 18.25
N GLY A 51 -0.98 2.08 18.69
CA GLY A 51 0.06 1.17 18.22
C GLY A 51 -0.09 0.85 16.73
N LEU A 52 -1.31 0.54 16.29
CA LEU A 52 -1.63 0.30 14.88
C LEU A 52 -1.46 1.58 14.05
N ARG A 53 -1.90 2.74 14.55
CA ARG A 53 -1.68 4.03 13.88
C ARG A 53 -0.20 4.33 13.68
N ALA A 54 0.61 4.12 14.71
CA ALA A 54 2.06 4.35 14.65
C ALA A 54 2.76 3.41 13.65
N ARG A 55 2.29 2.16 13.50
CA ARG A 55 2.78 1.22 12.48
C ARG A 55 2.36 1.66 11.07
N LEU A 56 1.07 1.97 10.86
CA LEU A 56 0.54 2.46 9.58
C LEU A 56 1.26 3.70 9.07
N ALA A 57 1.58 4.64 9.97
CA ALA A 57 2.27 5.88 9.63
C ALA A 57 3.58 5.63 8.87
N LYS A 58 4.28 4.52 9.17
CA LYS A 58 5.56 4.12 8.56
C LYS A 58 5.39 3.54 7.14
N LEU A 59 4.20 3.09 6.75
CA LEU A 59 3.94 2.46 5.45
C LEU A 59 3.70 3.49 4.34
N VAL A 60 4.66 4.38 4.10
CA VAL A 60 4.47 5.59 3.27
C VAL A 60 4.32 5.34 1.76
N GLN A 61 4.62 4.14 1.29
CA GLN A 61 4.54 3.74 -0.12
C GLN A 61 3.42 2.73 -0.38
N ILE A 62 2.45 2.65 0.53
CA ILE A 62 1.38 1.65 0.41
C ILE A 62 0.24 2.17 -0.45
N CYS A 63 -0.33 1.28 -1.24
CA CYS A 63 -1.37 1.49 -2.22
C CYS A 63 -2.57 0.57 -1.91
N PRO A 64 -3.77 0.86 -2.44
CA PRO A 64 -4.92 -0.03 -2.26
C PRO A 64 -4.68 -1.47 -2.68
N GLY A 65 -3.82 -1.67 -3.71
CA GLY A 65 -3.44 -3.00 -4.19
C GLY A 65 -2.75 -3.87 -3.13
N ASP A 66 -1.99 -3.28 -2.20
CA ASP A 66 -1.31 -4.05 -1.15
C ASP A 66 -2.33 -4.57 -0.12
N PHE A 67 -3.33 -3.76 0.24
CA PHE A 67 -4.44 -4.20 1.09
C PHE A 67 -5.23 -5.32 0.44
N ALA A 68 -5.54 -5.17 -0.86
CA ALA A 68 -6.23 -6.21 -1.63
C ALA A 68 -5.42 -7.51 -1.71
N ALA A 69 -4.09 -7.43 -1.79
CA ALA A 69 -3.22 -8.61 -1.77
C ALA A 69 -3.32 -9.34 -0.43
N VAL A 70 -3.21 -8.63 0.71
CA VAL A 70 -3.37 -9.24 2.05
C VAL A 70 -4.78 -9.81 2.23
N LYS A 71 -5.83 -9.10 1.79
CA LYS A 71 -7.20 -9.60 1.86
C LYS A 71 -7.38 -10.89 1.04
N ARG A 72 -6.80 -10.94 -0.16
CA ARG A 72 -6.81 -12.15 -0.98
C ARG A 72 -6.11 -13.33 -0.30
N GLN A 73 -5.07 -13.10 0.51
CA GLN A 73 -4.45 -14.17 1.31
C GLN A 73 -5.45 -14.74 2.32
N THR A 74 -6.22 -13.89 3.01
CA THR A 74 -7.26 -14.36 3.96
C THR A 74 -8.32 -15.23 3.27
N ASP A 75 -8.75 -14.83 2.07
CA ASP A 75 -9.74 -15.58 1.29
C ASP A 75 -9.18 -16.93 0.80
N ILE A 76 -7.93 -16.97 0.34
CA ILE A 76 -7.29 -18.20 -0.16
C ILE A 76 -7.02 -19.19 0.98
N LEU A 77 -6.64 -18.68 2.15
CA LEU A 77 -6.33 -19.50 3.32
C LEU A 77 -7.58 -19.91 4.12
N ASP A 78 -8.76 -19.42 3.72
CA ASP A 78 -10.02 -19.56 4.46
C ASP A 78 -9.85 -19.25 5.96
N SER A 79 -9.11 -18.17 6.24
CA SER A 79 -8.74 -17.76 7.59
C SER A 79 -9.01 -16.28 7.81
N THR A 80 -9.39 -15.93 9.03
CA THR A 80 -9.57 -14.53 9.42
C THR A 80 -8.33 -14.08 10.17
N PHE A 81 -7.64 -13.07 9.65
CA PHE A 81 -6.54 -12.44 10.38
C PHE A 81 -7.07 -11.50 11.46
N SER A 82 -6.42 -11.53 12.61
CA SER A 82 -6.48 -10.43 13.56
C SER A 82 -5.88 -9.15 12.96
N ALA A 83 -6.17 -7.99 13.58
CA ALA A 83 -5.61 -6.71 13.15
C ALA A 83 -4.07 -6.73 13.10
N ASP A 84 -3.42 -7.35 14.07
CA ASP A 84 -1.96 -7.44 14.14
C ASP A 84 -1.38 -8.37 13.08
N GLU A 85 -2.03 -9.49 12.78
CA GLU A 85 -1.63 -10.37 11.69
C GLU A 85 -1.78 -9.69 10.34
N PHE A 86 -2.92 -9.03 10.10
CA PHE A 86 -3.15 -8.24 8.89
C PHE A 86 -2.08 -7.16 8.74
N MET A 87 -1.78 -6.42 9.81
CA MET A 87 -0.70 -5.41 9.82
C MET A 87 0.66 -6.01 9.46
N SER A 88 0.97 -7.20 9.97
CA SER A 88 2.26 -7.86 9.76
C SER A 88 2.43 -8.32 8.31
N GLN A 89 1.36 -8.82 7.69
CA GLN A 89 1.34 -9.13 6.25
C GLN A 89 1.44 -7.85 5.41
N LEU A 90 0.73 -6.80 5.80
CA LEU A 90 0.77 -5.51 5.11
C LEU A 90 2.17 -4.88 5.16
N GLU A 91 2.87 -4.99 6.30
CA GLU A 91 4.28 -4.61 6.45
C GLU A 91 5.20 -5.47 5.57
N ALA A 92 4.88 -6.75 5.33
CA ALA A 92 5.66 -7.61 4.44
C ALA A 92 5.51 -7.18 2.98
N GLU A 93 4.28 -6.94 2.51
CA GLU A 93 3.99 -6.41 1.17
C GLU A 93 4.62 -5.03 0.95
N HIS A 94 4.61 -4.16 1.96
CA HIS A 94 5.29 -2.87 1.87
C HIS A 94 6.81 -3.01 1.73
N ARG A 95 7.44 -3.98 2.42
CA ARG A 95 8.89 -4.19 2.43
C ARG A 95 9.47 -4.68 1.10
N ILE A 96 8.69 -5.40 0.28
CA ILE A 96 9.21 -5.94 -0.99
C ILE A 96 9.38 -4.86 -2.07
N LYS A 97 8.76 -3.70 -1.89
CA LYS A 97 8.77 -2.60 -2.86
C LYS A 97 10.18 -2.01 -3.07
N PRO A 98 10.65 -1.84 -4.31
CA PRO A 98 11.96 -1.27 -4.61
C PRO A 98 12.21 0.06 -3.90
N GLU A 99 11.22 0.97 -3.92
CA GLU A 99 11.32 2.32 -3.34
C GLU A 99 11.55 2.27 -1.81
N VAL A 100 11.04 1.23 -1.15
CA VAL A 100 11.17 1.02 0.30
C VAL A 100 12.51 0.37 0.63
N ARG A 101 12.97 -0.55 -0.23
CA ARG A 101 14.27 -1.22 -0.08
C ARG A 101 15.43 -0.25 -0.31
N GLU A 102 15.32 0.62 -1.31
CA GLU A 102 16.35 1.63 -1.64
C GLU A 102 16.44 2.73 -0.58
N ALA A 103 15.32 3.14 0.03
CA ALA A 103 15.30 4.12 1.11
C ALA A 103 15.98 3.62 2.40
N ARG A 104 16.06 2.30 2.60
CA ARG A 104 16.85 1.66 3.66
C ARG A 104 18.28 1.46 3.16
N GLY A 105 19.04 2.54 3.05
CA GLY A 105 20.43 2.50 2.58
C GLY A 105 21.23 1.35 3.21
N MET A 106 21.98 0.63 2.38
CA MET A 106 22.99 -0.35 2.82
C MET A 106 24.04 0.36 3.69
N GLY A 107 23.81 0.40 5.00
CA GLY A 107 24.78 0.86 5.98
C GLY A 107 25.48 -0.33 6.61
N PHE A 108 26.69 -0.65 6.13
CA PHE A 108 27.67 -1.28 7.01
C PHE A 108 28.16 -0.17 7.96
N VAL A 109 27.73 -0.22 9.21
CA VAL A 109 28.36 0.57 10.27
C VAL A 109 29.62 -0.21 10.66
N GLN A 110 30.79 0.33 10.28
CA GLN A 110 32.09 -0.12 10.77
C GLN A 110 32.35 0.49 12.15
#